data_AF-A0A0F9DXF2-F1
#
_entry.id   AF-A0A0F9DXF2-F1
#
_cell.length_a   1.000
_cell.length_b   1.000
_cell.length_c   1.000
_cell.angle_alpha   90.00
_cell.angle_beta   90.00
_cell.angle_gamma   90.00
#
_symmetry.space_group_name_H-M   'P 1'
#
loop_
_entity.id
_entity.type
_entity.pdbx_description
1 polymer ?
#
loop_
_entity_poly.entity_id
_entity_poly.type
_entity_poly.pdbx_seq_one_letter_code
_entity_poly.pdbx_strand_id
1 'polypeptide(L)'
;MASKLLVFNAALLLVGERKLASLTENREPRRLLDDVFDGGAIKTCLEAAYWNFGTRSLKIEFDPSIAPDFGFSRAFVKPSDWVRTAVVSASEYFRPPFKDDQFADEAGHWFADIDTLYVK
;
A
#
# COMPACT_ATOMS: atom_id res chain seq x y z
N MET A 1 7.10 8.37 -19.81
CA MET A 1 6.69 8.37 -18.39
C MET A 1 5.30 8.99 -18.32
N ALA A 2 4.32 8.34 -17.70
CA ALA A 2 3.00 8.94 -17.52
C ALA A 2 3.07 10.05 -16.47
N SER A 3 2.40 11.19 -16.71
CA SER A 3 2.27 12.30 -15.76
C SER A 3 0.82 12.43 -15.31
N LYS A 4 0.55 13.05 -14.15
CA LYS A 4 -0.82 13.32 -13.66
C LYS A 4 -1.65 14.05 -14.74
N LEU A 5 -1.05 15.00 -15.47
CA LEU A 5 -1.71 15.69 -16.59
C LEU A 5 -2.10 14.74 -17.74
N LEU A 6 -1.24 13.77 -18.10
CA LEU A 6 -1.57 12.79 -19.14
C LEU A 6 -2.73 11.88 -18.70
N VAL A 7 -2.72 11.44 -17.44
CA VAL A 7 -3.81 10.62 -16.87
C VAL A 7 -5.14 11.40 -16.89
N PHE A 8 -5.12 12.66 -16.45
CA PHE A 8 -6.31 13.51 -16.46
C PHE A 8 -6.84 13.74 -17.87
N ASN A 9 -5.95 14.04 -18.82
CA ASN A 9 -6.34 14.24 -20.21
C ASN A 9 -6.88 12.98 -20.89
N ALA A 10 -6.39 11.80 -20.49
CA ALA A 10 -6.96 10.53 -20.93
C ALA A 10 -8.37 10.33 -20.36
N ALA A 11 -8.60 10.62 -19.07
CA ALA A 11 -9.91 10.53 -18.45
C ALA A 11 -10.92 11.52 -19.07
N LEU A 12 -10.52 12.78 -19.30
CA LEU A 12 -11.37 13.78 -19.95
C LEU A 12 -11.77 13.37 -21.37
N LEU A 13 -10.84 12.75 -22.12
CA LEU A 13 -11.15 12.26 -23.45
C LEU A 13 -12.26 11.20 -23.43
N LEU A 14 -12.26 10.30 -22.43
CA LEU A 14 -13.28 9.25 -22.31
C LEU A 14 -14.69 9.80 -22.05
N VAL A 15 -14.79 10.96 -21.39
CA VAL A 15 -16.08 11.62 -21.10
C VAL A 15 -16.42 12.74 -22.10
N GLY A 16 -15.62 12.92 -23.16
CA GLY A 16 -15.85 13.93 -24.20
C GLY A 16 -15.47 15.36 -23.79
N GLU A 17 -14.71 15.53 -22.71
CA GLU A 17 -14.30 16.84 -22.20
C GLU A 17 -13.02 17.37 -22.85
N ARG A 18 -12.88 18.70 -22.89
CA ARG A 18 -11.68 19.34 -23.44
C ARG A 18 -10.48 19.13 -22.50
N LYS A 19 -9.38 18.64 -23.07
CA LYS A 19 -8.06 18.50 -22.41
C LYS A 19 -7.63 19.77 -21.67
N LEU A 20 -6.93 19.56 -20.58
CA LEU A 20 -6.17 20.56 -19.83
C LEU A 20 -4.80 20.75 -20.50
N ALA A 21 -4.39 22.00 -20.64
CA ALA A 21 -3.02 22.44 -20.90
C ALA A 21 -2.11 22.33 -19.66
N SER A 22 -2.64 22.53 -18.44
CA SER A 22 -1.88 22.40 -17.19
C SER A 22 -2.72 21.95 -15.98
N LEU A 23 -2.05 21.51 -14.92
CA LEU A 23 -2.69 21.17 -13.64
C LEU A 23 -3.05 22.41 -12.80
N THR A 24 -2.66 23.60 -13.23
CA THR A 24 -2.96 24.87 -12.53
C THR A 24 -4.20 25.58 -13.08
N GLU A 25 -4.80 25.07 -14.16
CA GLU A 25 -6.01 25.63 -14.74
C GLU A 25 -7.18 25.66 -13.74
N ASN A 26 -7.83 26.81 -13.60
CA ASN A 26 -8.98 26.96 -12.69
C ASN A 26 -10.30 26.42 -13.29
N ARG A 27 -10.33 25.14 -13.65
CA ARG A 27 -11.49 24.48 -14.26
C ARG A 27 -12.08 23.43 -13.33
N GLU A 28 -13.40 23.27 -13.40
CA GLU A 28 -14.14 22.30 -12.59
C GLU A 28 -13.73 20.84 -12.85
N PRO A 29 -13.60 20.35 -14.11
CA PRO A 29 -13.20 18.96 -14.34
C PRO A 29 -11.84 18.61 -13.75
N ARG A 30 -10.91 19.58 -13.69
CA ARG A 30 -9.60 19.40 -13.07
C ARG A 30 -9.72 19.20 -11.56
N ARG A 31 -10.56 19.98 -10.88
CA ARG A 31 -10.83 19.82 -9.44
C ARG A 31 -11.48 18.47 -9.13
N LEU A 32 -12.49 18.06 -9.91
CA LEU A 32 -13.14 16.76 -9.74
C LEU A 32 -12.16 15.59 -9.93
N LEU A 33 -11.25 15.71 -10.90
CA LEU A 33 -10.21 14.70 -11.10
C LEU A 33 -9.17 14.71 -9.98
N ASP A 34 -8.82 15.88 -9.42
CA ASP A 34 -7.98 15.96 -8.22
C ASP A 34 -8.64 15.24 -7.05
N ASP A 35 -9.93 15.49 -6.80
CA ASP A 35 -10.68 14.86 -5.71
C ASP A 35 -10.67 13.33 -5.81
N VAL A 36 -10.83 12.77 -7.02
CA VAL A 36 -10.78 11.32 -7.24
C VAL A 36 -9.35 10.77 -7.11
N PHE A 37 -8.38 11.47 -7.70
CA PHE A 37 -6.98 11.04 -7.72
C PHE A 37 -6.38 11.01 -6.31
N ASP A 38 -6.61 12.09 -5.55
CA ASP A 38 -6.14 12.27 -4.19
C ASP A 38 -7.04 11.53 -3.18
N GLY A 39 -8.31 11.29 -3.53
CA GLY A 39 -9.31 10.56 -2.73
C GLY A 39 -9.15 9.04 -2.72
N GLY A 40 -8.06 8.51 -3.28
CA GLY A 40 -7.69 7.10 -3.12
C GLY A 40 -7.63 6.28 -4.41
N ALA A 41 -7.87 6.87 -5.59
CA ALA A 41 -7.80 6.12 -6.85
C ALA A 41 -6.45 5.41 -7.06
N ILE A 42 -5.34 6.05 -6.68
CA ILE A 42 -4.01 5.42 -6.73
C ILE A 42 -3.95 4.21 -5.80
N LYS A 43 -4.44 4.36 -4.56
CA LYS A 43 -4.44 3.29 -3.56
C LYS A 43 -5.26 2.09 -4.05
N THR A 44 -6.46 2.33 -4.58
CA THR A 44 -7.31 1.29 -5.15
C THR A 44 -6.61 0.53 -6.29
N CYS A 45 -5.91 1.24 -7.18
CA CYS A 45 -5.13 0.60 -8.23
C CYS A 45 -3.98 -0.27 -7.67
N LEU A 46 -3.30 0.20 -6.62
CA LEU A 46 -2.24 -0.56 -5.96
C LEU A 46 -2.77 -1.78 -5.20
N GLU A 47 -3.97 -1.71 -4.62
CA GLU A 47 -4.63 -2.81 -3.89
C GLU A 47 -5.11 -3.93 -4.82
N ALA A 48 -5.43 -3.60 -6.08
CA ALA A 48 -6.05 -4.51 -7.05
C ALA A 48 -5.20 -5.76 -7.38
N ALA A 49 -3.87 -5.67 -7.29
CA ALA A 49 -2.98 -6.79 -7.56
C ALA A 49 -1.62 -6.64 -6.87
N TYR A 50 -0.83 -7.72 -6.88
CA TYR A 50 0.56 -7.70 -6.43
C TYR A 50 1.49 -7.23 -7.55
N TRP A 51 1.59 -5.91 -7.69
CA TRP A 51 2.42 -5.30 -8.73
C TRP A 51 3.90 -5.39 -8.39
N ASN A 52 4.70 -6.03 -9.26
CA ASN A 52 6.15 -6.11 -9.08
C ASN A 52 6.82 -4.73 -8.86
N PHE A 53 6.33 -3.67 -9.51
CA PHE A 53 6.88 -2.32 -9.35
C PHE A 53 6.42 -1.62 -8.06
N GLY A 54 5.33 -2.09 -7.44
CA GLY A 54 4.77 -1.55 -6.20
C GLY A 54 5.13 -2.36 -4.95
N THR A 55 5.73 -3.54 -5.12
CA THR A 55 6.13 -4.42 -4.02
C THR A 55 7.58 -4.16 -3.61
N ARG A 56 7.82 -4.03 -2.31
CA ARG A 56 9.16 -3.86 -1.73
C ARG A 56 9.43 -4.94 -0.68
N SER A 57 10.68 -5.40 -0.61
CA SER A 57 11.11 -6.32 0.45
C SER A 57 11.57 -5.53 1.67
N LEU A 58 11.14 -5.94 2.86
CA LEU A 58 11.48 -5.33 4.13
C LEU A 58 11.87 -6.40 5.14
N LYS A 59 12.97 -6.18 5.86
CA LYS A 59 13.26 -6.83 7.14
C LYS A 59 12.77 -5.89 8.24
N ILE A 60 11.92 -6.36 9.13
CA ILE A 60 11.37 -5.58 10.24
C ILE A 60 11.55 -6.33 11.56
N GLU A 61 11.94 -5.60 12.60
CA GLU A 61 12.08 -6.10 13.96
C GLU A 61 10.84 -5.73 14.78
N PHE A 62 10.53 -6.51 15.81
CA PHE A 62 9.40 -6.23 16.68
C PHE A 62 9.59 -4.91 17.45
N ASP A 63 8.48 -4.29 17.82
CA ASP A 63 8.49 -3.10 18.66
C ASP A 63 8.41 -3.51 20.16
N PRO A 64 9.48 -3.33 20.95
CA PRO A 64 9.47 -3.70 22.36
C PRO A 64 8.56 -2.82 23.22
N SER A 65 8.07 -1.69 22.69
CA SER A 65 7.11 -0.83 23.38
C SER A 65 5.66 -1.33 23.27
N ILE A 66 5.40 -2.30 22.41
CA ILE A 66 4.07 -2.88 22.17
C ILE A 66 4.08 -4.33 22.64
N ALA A 67 3.46 -4.58 23.79
CA ALA A 67 3.27 -5.92 24.34
C ALA A 67 1.81 -6.37 24.13
N PRO A 68 1.56 -7.40 23.32
CA PRO A 68 0.22 -7.97 23.18
C PRO A 68 -0.28 -8.60 24.49
N ASP A 69 -1.57 -8.43 24.79
CA ASP A 69 -2.18 -9.00 26.00
C ASP A 69 -2.44 -10.52 25.89
N PHE A 70 -2.62 -11.04 24.67
CA PHE A 70 -2.88 -12.45 24.40
C PHE A 70 -2.42 -12.86 22.99
N GLY A 71 -2.32 -14.17 22.76
CA GLY A 71 -1.95 -14.74 21.46
C GLY A 71 -0.45 -14.61 21.18
N PHE A 72 -0.11 -14.04 20.02
CA PHE A 72 1.27 -13.82 19.61
C PHE A 72 2.00 -12.88 20.58
N SER A 73 3.27 -13.16 20.82
CA SER A 73 4.09 -12.45 21.80
C SER A 73 4.71 -11.15 21.30
N ARG A 74 4.80 -10.94 19.97
CA ARG A 74 5.47 -9.79 19.35
C ARG A 74 4.55 -9.02 18.43
N ALA A 75 4.69 -7.69 18.45
CA ALA A 75 4.00 -6.78 17.55
C ALA A 75 4.99 -6.01 16.67
N PHE A 76 4.63 -5.77 15.42
CA PHE A 76 5.43 -5.04 14.44
C PHE A 76 4.59 -3.91 13.86
N VAL A 77 5.16 -2.71 13.79
CA VAL A 77 4.46 -1.53 13.26
C VAL A 77 4.52 -1.55 11.75
N LYS A 78 3.36 -1.48 11.09
CA LYS A 78 3.34 -1.37 9.63
C LYS A 78 3.88 -0.03 9.16
N PRO A 79 4.56 0.03 8.01
CA PRO A 79 4.93 1.29 7.39
C PRO A 79 3.70 2.17 7.10
N SER A 80 3.87 3.49 7.16
CA SER A 80 2.79 4.46 6.93
C SER A 80 2.26 4.48 5.49
N ASP A 81 3.07 4.02 4.54
CA ASP A 81 2.72 3.85 3.12
C ASP A 81 2.26 2.42 2.79
N TRP A 82 1.96 1.59 3.80
CA TRP A 82 1.50 0.22 3.59
C TRP A 82 0.15 0.20 2.87
N VAL A 83 0.09 -0.56 1.78
CA VAL A 83 -1.12 -0.78 0.99
C VAL A 83 -1.62 -2.21 1.16
N ARG A 84 -0.72 -3.19 0.99
CA ARG A 84 -1.07 -4.61 1.04
C ARG A 84 0.17 -5.45 1.34
N THR A 85 -0.03 -6.56 2.04
CA THR A 85 0.99 -7.57 2.31
C THR A 85 0.92 -8.67 1.24
N ALA A 86 2.04 -8.94 0.57
CA ALA A 86 2.20 -10.01 -0.41
C ALA A 86 2.70 -11.31 0.22
N VAL A 87 3.74 -11.24 1.05
CA VAL A 87 4.30 -12.41 1.75
C VAL A 87 4.88 -11.99 3.08
N VAL A 88 4.70 -12.82 4.11
CA VAL A 88 5.44 -12.74 5.38
C VAL A 88 6.15 -14.05 5.63
N SER A 89 7.38 -14.01 6.15
CA SER A 89 8.17 -15.19 6.48
C SER A 89 9.20 -14.90 7.58
N ALA A 90 9.65 -15.94 8.27
CA ALA A 90 10.84 -15.92 9.12
C ALA A 90 12.16 -15.92 8.32
N SER A 91 12.11 -16.20 7.01
CA SER A 91 13.29 -16.31 6.16
C SER A 91 13.42 -15.11 5.21
N GLU A 92 14.65 -14.64 5.03
CA GLU A 92 15.01 -13.63 4.03
C GLU A 92 14.72 -14.06 2.57
N TYR A 93 14.55 -15.35 2.33
CA TYR A 93 14.15 -15.91 1.04
C TYR A 93 12.63 -15.95 0.84
N PHE A 94 11.85 -15.50 1.82
CA PHE A 94 10.38 -15.48 1.81
C PHE A 94 9.76 -16.87 1.67
N ARG A 95 10.45 -17.90 2.18
CA ARG A 95 10.04 -19.31 2.09
C ARG A 95 10.40 -20.08 3.37
N PRO A 96 9.47 -20.89 3.93
CA PRO A 96 8.05 -20.94 3.57
C PRO A 96 7.34 -19.62 3.96
N PRO A 97 6.27 -19.23 3.24
CA PRO A 97 5.40 -18.16 3.70
C PRO A 97 4.72 -18.59 5.00
N PHE A 98 4.51 -17.64 5.89
CA PHE A 98 3.74 -17.83 7.11
C PHE A 98 2.28 -18.15 6.80
N LYS A 99 1.71 -18.97 7.67
CA LYS A 99 0.30 -19.36 7.68
C LYS A 99 -0.45 -18.61 8.77
N ASP A 100 -1.78 -18.74 8.76
CA ASP A 100 -2.68 -18.05 9.68
C ASP A 100 -2.41 -18.34 11.17
N ASP A 101 -1.80 -19.48 11.50
CA ASP A 101 -1.40 -19.84 12.88
C ASP A 101 -0.04 -19.27 13.30
N GLN A 102 0.72 -18.68 12.37
CA GLN A 102 2.07 -18.16 12.61
C GLN A 102 2.13 -16.63 12.58
N PHE A 103 1.06 -15.99 12.10
CA PHE A 103 1.02 -14.57 11.88
C PHE A 103 -0.41 -14.02 11.85
N ALA A 104 -0.60 -12.84 12.43
CA ALA A 104 -1.82 -12.06 12.29
C ALA A 104 -1.52 -10.66 11.73
N ASP A 105 -2.47 -10.15 10.93
CA ASP A 105 -2.44 -8.80 10.35
C ASP A 105 -3.69 -8.06 10.83
N GLU A 106 -3.54 -7.17 11.80
CA GLU A 106 -4.66 -6.49 12.45
C GLU A 106 -4.28 -5.07 12.93
N ALA A 107 -5.24 -4.14 12.86
CA ALA A 107 -5.16 -2.81 13.49
C ALA A 107 -3.88 -2.00 13.20
N GLY A 108 -3.28 -2.13 12.01
CA GLY A 108 -2.05 -1.41 11.65
C GLY A 108 -0.76 -2.07 12.16
N HIS A 109 -0.88 -3.27 12.72
CA HIS A 109 0.22 -4.07 13.21
C HIS A 109 0.25 -5.44 12.55
N TRP A 110 1.42 -6.04 12.61
CA TRP A 110 1.57 -7.47 12.41
C TRP A 110 1.96 -8.13 13.72
N PHE A 111 1.54 -9.36 13.92
CA PHE A 111 1.83 -10.12 15.13
C PHE A 111 2.42 -11.48 14.79
N ALA A 112 3.42 -11.90 15.56
CA ALA A 112 4.07 -13.20 15.44
C ALA A 112 4.79 -13.58 16.75
N ASP A 113 5.34 -14.80 16.83
CA ASP A 113 6.13 -15.28 17.99
C ASP A 113 7.64 -15.23 17.79
N ILE A 114 8.10 -14.43 16.82
CA ILE A 114 9.51 -14.25 16.53
C ILE A 114 9.88 -12.77 16.54
N ASP A 115 11.16 -12.48 16.71
CA ASP A 115 11.63 -11.10 16.87
C ASP A 115 11.77 -10.36 15.52
N THR A 116 11.94 -11.08 14.41
CA THR A 116 12.19 -10.52 13.08
C THR A 116 11.23 -11.10 12.04
N LEU A 117 10.61 -10.24 11.21
CA LEU A 117 9.85 -10.64 10.03
C LEU A 117 10.52 -10.17 8.73
N TYR A 118 10.38 -10.98 7.69
CA TYR A 118 10.68 -10.62 6.31
C TYR A 118 9.37 -10.51 5.53
N VAL A 119 9.08 -9.31 5.05
CA VAL A 119 7.80 -8.95 4.44
C VAL A 119 8.00 -8.45 3.01
N LYS A 120 7.05 -8.79 2.13
CA LYS A 120 6.86 -8.21 0.79
C LYS A 120 5.45 -7.66 0.67
#